data_AF-A0A927GHN3-F1
#
_entry.id   AF-A0A927GHN3-F1
#
_cell.length_a   1.000
_cell.length_b   1.000
_cell.length_c   1.000
_cell.angle_alpha   90.00
_cell.angle_beta   90.00
_cell.angle_gamma   90.00
#
_symmetry.space_group_name_H-M   'P 1'
#
loop_
_entity.id
_entity.type
_entity.pdbx_description
1 polymer ?
#
loop_
_entity_poly.entity_id
_entity_poly.type
_entity_poly.pdbx_seq_one_letter_code
_entity_poly.pdbx_strand_id
1 'polypeptide(L)'
;MRDFKAQVDSISSKEDFTKFLGSLLEDLQSDRSSWENNTLDEYLDGIKSWTEDMDGYYINMGKPIPEDVNWRVFAEILTAATRYE
;
A
#
# COMPACT_ATOMS: atom_id res chain seq x y z
N MET A 1 -2.06 -8.20 -12.85
CA MET A 1 -2.37 -7.34 -11.69
C MET A 1 -3.87 -7.02 -11.63
N ARG A 2 -4.51 -7.43 -10.54
CA ARG A 2 -5.90 -7.08 -10.18
C ARG A 2 -6.06 -5.58 -9.98
N ASP A 3 -7.20 -5.03 -10.37
CA ASP A 3 -7.58 -3.64 -10.03
C ASP A 3 -8.08 -3.58 -8.58
N PHE A 4 -7.41 -2.79 -7.75
CA PHE A 4 -7.72 -2.61 -6.33
C PHE A 4 -8.50 -1.33 -6.03
N LYS A 5 -8.80 -0.49 -7.03
CA LYS A 5 -9.34 0.86 -6.81
C LYS A 5 -10.58 0.88 -5.91
N ALA A 6 -11.58 0.06 -6.22
CA ALA A 6 -12.81 0.00 -5.45
C ALA A 6 -12.60 -0.46 -4.00
N GLN A 7 -11.65 -1.38 -3.79
CA GLN A 7 -11.32 -1.86 -2.45
C GLN A 7 -10.62 -0.76 -1.64
N VAL A 8 -9.63 -0.09 -2.24
CA VAL A 8 -8.91 1.04 -1.63
C VAL A 8 -9.87 2.17 -1.26
N ASP A 9 -10.76 2.57 -2.18
CA ASP A 9 -11.74 3.64 -1.96
C ASP A 9 -12.76 3.30 -0.84
N SER A 10 -12.89 2.01 -0.46
CA SER A 10 -13.82 1.55 0.58
C SER A 10 -13.20 1.36 1.98
N ILE A 11 -11.87 1.47 2.12
CA ILE A 11 -11.20 1.22 3.40
C ILE A 11 -11.64 2.26 4.44
N SER A 12 -12.19 1.78 5.55
CA SER A 12 -12.63 2.62 6.68
C SER A 12 -12.25 2.06 8.05
N SER A 13 -11.69 0.85 8.09
CA SER A 13 -11.39 0.13 9.33
C SER A 13 -10.10 -0.69 9.22
N LYS A 14 -9.60 -1.14 10.38
CA LYS A 14 -8.50 -2.10 10.46
C LYS A 14 -8.82 -3.40 9.72
N GLU A 15 -10.07 -3.86 9.80
CA GLU A 15 -10.51 -5.09 9.12
C GLU A 15 -10.45 -4.95 7.61
N ASP A 16 -10.88 -3.80 7.07
CA ASP A 16 -10.79 -3.51 5.63
C ASP A 16 -9.33 -3.49 5.16
N PHE A 17 -8.45 -2.85 5.95
CA PHE A 17 -7.02 -2.83 5.68
C PHE A 17 -6.39 -4.24 5.67
N THR A 18 -6.70 -5.08 6.66
CA THR A 18 -6.20 -6.46 6.70
C THR A 18 -6.73 -7.29 5.51
N LYS A 19 -8.00 -7.11 5.12
CA LYS A 19 -8.58 -7.78 3.94
C LYS A 19 -7.90 -7.33 2.64
N PHE A 20 -7.61 -6.05 2.52
CA PHE A 20 -6.84 -5.51 1.39
C PHE A 20 -5.45 -6.13 1.31
N LEU A 21 -4.71 -6.20 2.41
CA LEU A 21 -3.39 -6.84 2.45
C LEU A 21 -3.44 -8.32 2.02
N GLY A 22 -4.46 -9.06 2.46
CA GLY A 22 -4.68 -10.44 2.00
C GLY A 22 -4.92 -10.51 0.50
N SER A 23 -5.78 -9.63 -0.03
CA SER A 23 -6.10 -9.56 -1.46
C SER A 23 -4.89 -9.19 -2.31
N LEU A 24 -4.01 -8.33 -1.79
CA LEU A 24 -2.78 -7.89 -2.42
C LEU A 24 -1.73 -9.00 -2.46
N LEU A 25 -1.57 -9.74 -1.35
CA LEU A 25 -0.69 -10.90 -1.27
C LEU A 25 -1.15 -12.02 -2.22
N GLU A 26 -2.45 -12.28 -2.29
CA GLU A 26 -3.03 -13.24 -3.25
C GLU A 26 -2.72 -12.86 -4.70
N ASP A 27 -2.84 -11.57 -5.07
CA ASP A 27 -2.51 -11.10 -6.42
C ASP A 27 -1.03 -11.36 -6.75
N LEU A 28 -0.12 -10.99 -5.84
CA LEU A 28 1.32 -11.24 -5.98
C LEU A 28 1.64 -12.73 -6.12
N GLN A 29 0.97 -13.60 -5.35
CA GLN A 29 1.19 -15.05 -5.41
C GLN A 29 0.60 -15.67 -6.69
N SER A 30 -0.51 -15.13 -7.19
CA SER A 30 -1.18 -15.65 -8.38
C SER A 30 -0.45 -15.31 -9.68
N ASP A 31 0.13 -14.11 -9.80
CA ASP A 31 0.88 -13.67 -10.98
C ASP A 31 1.93 -12.61 -10.62
N ARG A 32 2.99 -13.08 -9.95
CA ARG A 32 4.17 -12.26 -9.59
C ARG A 32 4.79 -11.56 -10.80
N SER A 33 4.76 -12.19 -11.97
CA SER A 33 5.37 -11.65 -13.19
C SER A 33 4.68 -10.39 -13.72
N SER A 34 3.42 -10.18 -13.34
CA SER A 34 2.67 -8.98 -13.68
C SER A 34 3.00 -7.77 -12.81
N TRP A 35 3.77 -7.94 -11.74
CA TRP A 35 4.22 -6.86 -10.87
C TRP A 35 5.55 -6.30 -11.36
N GLU A 36 5.63 -4.97 -11.47
CA GLU A 36 6.88 -4.26 -11.75
C GLU A 36 7.85 -4.41 -10.57
N ASN A 37 7.39 -4.10 -9.36
CA ASN A 37 8.16 -4.24 -8.12
C ASN A 37 7.88 -5.59 -7.47
N ASN A 38 8.50 -6.66 -7.97
CA ASN A 38 8.13 -8.03 -7.61
C ASN A 38 9.07 -8.71 -6.62
N THR A 39 10.14 -8.03 -6.21
CA THR A 39 11.00 -8.39 -5.08
C THR A 39 10.68 -7.52 -3.85
N LEU A 40 11.12 -7.95 -2.66
CA LEU A 40 10.82 -7.21 -1.43
C LEU A 40 11.53 -5.84 -1.41
N ASP A 41 12.78 -5.79 -1.88
CA ASP A 41 13.58 -4.59 -1.99
C ASP A 41 12.99 -3.58 -2.98
N GLU A 42 12.61 -4.01 -4.19
CA GLU A 42 11.91 -3.14 -5.15
C GLU A 42 10.56 -2.66 -4.61
N TYR A 43 9.81 -3.53 -3.92
CA TYR A 43 8.51 -3.16 -3.38
C TYR A 43 8.61 -2.13 -2.25
N LEU A 44 9.61 -2.26 -1.36
CA LEU A 44 9.89 -1.28 -0.32
C LEU A 44 10.36 0.06 -0.91
N ASP A 45 11.18 0.04 -1.96
CA ASP A 45 11.59 1.26 -2.66
C ASP A 45 10.43 1.93 -3.41
N GLY A 46 9.52 1.12 -3.98
CA GLY A 46 8.26 1.59 -4.57
C GLY A 46 7.34 2.27 -3.55
N ILE A 47 7.19 1.69 -2.35
CA ILE A 47 6.44 2.33 -1.24
C ILE A 47 7.07 3.67 -0.87
N LYS A 48 8.40 3.71 -0.70
CA LYS A 48 9.13 4.94 -0.38
C LYS A 48 8.91 6.01 -1.45
N SER A 49 9.16 5.67 -2.71
CA SER A 49 9.05 6.61 -3.84
C SER A 49 7.63 7.16 -3.98
N TRP A 50 6.61 6.30 -3.87
CA TRP A 50 5.22 6.76 -3.89
C TRP A 50 4.89 7.69 -2.70
N THR A 51 5.38 7.37 -1.49
CA THR A 51 5.13 8.18 -0.29
C THR A 51 5.78 9.57 -0.41
N GLU A 52 6.95 9.68 -1.05
CA GLU A 52 7.61 10.96 -1.32
C GLU A 52 6.83 11.83 -2.31
N ASP A 53 6.16 11.22 -3.29
CA ASP A 53 5.47 11.92 -4.39
C ASP A 53 3.93 12.00 -4.25
N MET A 54 3.34 11.39 -3.21
CA MET A 54 1.89 11.19 -3.13
C MET A 54 1.08 12.50 -3.16
N ASP A 55 1.61 13.60 -2.62
CA ASP A 55 0.96 14.91 -2.66
C ASP A 55 0.67 15.34 -4.10
N GLY A 56 1.62 15.12 -5.01
CA GLY A 56 1.46 15.39 -6.43
C GLY A 56 0.36 14.54 -7.06
N TYR A 57 0.25 13.26 -6.67
CA TYR A 57 -0.85 12.40 -7.10
C TYR A 57 -2.22 12.95 -6.66
N TYR A 58 -2.38 13.32 -5.39
CA TYR A 58 -3.65 13.86 -4.90
C TYR A 58 -4.03 15.17 -5.61
N ILE A 59 -3.08 16.10 -5.75
CA ILE A 59 -3.27 17.37 -6.48
C ILE A 59 -3.72 17.10 -7.93
N ASN A 60 -3.01 16.24 -8.65
CA ASN A 60 -3.31 15.93 -10.06
C ASN A 60 -4.69 15.26 -10.24
N MET A 61 -5.14 14.51 -9.24
CA MET A 61 -6.46 13.87 -9.22
C MET A 61 -7.57 14.80 -8.71
N GLY A 62 -7.27 16.06 -8.36
CA GLY A 62 -8.24 16.99 -7.76
C GLY A 62 -8.77 16.52 -6.40
N LYS A 63 -8.01 15.68 -5.70
CA LYS A 63 -8.35 15.14 -4.38
C LYS A 63 -7.63 15.96 -3.28
N PRO A 64 -8.22 16.11 -2.09
CA PRO A 64 -7.50 16.68 -0.96
C PRO A 64 -6.30 15.78 -0.61
N ILE A 65 -5.18 16.41 -0.29
CA ILE A 65 -4.04 15.70 0.29
C ILE A 65 -4.49 15.14 1.66
N PRO A 66 -4.20 13.87 1.98
CA PRO A 66 -4.53 13.31 3.28
C PRO A 66 -3.86 14.11 4.40
N GLU A 67 -4.68 14.70 5.25
CA GLU A 67 -4.27 15.31 6.51
C GLU A 67 -4.40 14.27 7.64
N ASP A 68 -3.62 14.41 8.72
CA ASP A 68 -3.66 13.54 9.91
C ASP A 68 -3.31 12.04 9.68
N VAL A 69 -2.51 11.73 8.66
CA VAL A 69 -1.99 10.36 8.47
C VAL A 69 -1.07 9.98 9.64
N ASN A 70 -1.43 8.90 10.35
CA ASN A 70 -0.61 8.39 11.46
C ASN A 70 0.56 7.53 10.95
N TRP A 71 1.58 8.19 10.39
CA TRP A 71 2.77 7.56 9.83
C TRP A 71 3.49 6.59 10.77
N ARG A 72 3.43 6.84 12.08
CA ARG A 72 4.04 5.95 13.08
C ARG A 72 3.44 4.54 13.03
N VAL A 73 2.11 4.41 12.84
CA VAL A 73 1.46 3.09 12.78
C VAL A 73 1.94 2.30 11.55
N PHE A 74 2.11 2.96 10.39
CA PHE A 74 2.68 2.32 9.20
C PHE A 74 4.10 1.81 9.46
N ALA A 75 4.95 2.63 10.10
CA ALA A 75 6.31 2.24 10.47
C ALA A 75 6.34 1.08 11.47
N GLU A 76 5.44 1.06 12.45
CA GLU A 76 5.30 -0.04 13.42
C GLU A 76 4.89 -1.35 12.73
N ILE A 77 3.94 -1.30 11.79
CA ILE A 77 3.51 -2.48 10.99
C ILE A 77 4.68 -3.03 10.19
N LEU A 78 5.37 -2.18 9.43
CA LEU A 78 6.52 -2.61 8.60
C LEU A 78 7.64 -3.18 9.48
N THR A 79 7.93 -2.55 10.62
CA THR A 79 8.97 -3.02 11.53
C THR A 79 8.60 -4.36 12.17
N ALA A 80 7.35 -4.54 12.60
CA ALA A 80 6.89 -5.79 13.19
C ALA A 80 7.00 -6.96 12.20
N ALA A 81 6.64 -6.75 10.93
CA ALA A 81 6.75 -7.74 9.86
C ALA A 81 8.20 -8.14 9.52
N THR A 82 9.21 -7.38 9.93
CA THR A 82 10.61 -7.79 9.77
C THR A 82 11.12 -8.74 10.86
N ARG A 83 10.40 -8.87 11.98
CA ARG A 83 10.90 -9.55 13.19
C ARG A 83 9.97 -10.59 13.79
N TYR A 84 8.66 -10.34 13.80
CA TYR A 84 7.70 -11.04 14.66
C TYR A 84 6.60 -11.78 13.90
N GLU A 85 6.01 -11.12 12.91
CA GLU A 85 4.92 -11.65 12.07
C GLU A 85 5.47 -12.21 10.76
#